data_AF-A0A9X3I3X2-F1
#
_entry.id   AF-A0A9X3I3X2-F1
#
_cell.length_a   1.000
_cell.length_b   1.000
_cell.length_c   1.000
_cell.angle_alpha   90.00
_cell.angle_beta   90.00
_cell.angle_gamma   90.00
#
_symmetry.space_group_name_H-M   'P 1'
#
loop_
_entity.id
_entity.type
_entity.pdbx_description
1 polymer ?
#
loop_
_entity_poly.entity_id
_entity_poly.type
_entity_poly.pdbx_seq_one_letter_code
_entity_poly.pdbx_strand_id
1 'polypeptide(L)' 'MLEDLNKAAKKAGLHVAHAKKDGLYSIRKTKNAKLIAKNVDADQAASIIADHA' A
#
# COMPACT_ATOMS: atom_id res chain seq x y z
N MET A 1 1.05 12.15 -2.34
CA MET A 1 0.91 11.23 -1.18
C MET A 1 0.58 9.80 -1.60
N LEU A 2 -0.59 9.51 -2.22
CA LEU A 2 -0.85 8.15 -2.75
C LEU A 2 0.17 7.75 -3.83
N GLU A 3 0.49 8.64 -4.77
CA GLU A 3 1.46 8.35 -5.84
C GLU A 3 2.85 8.03 -5.29
N ASP A 4 3.29 8.75 -4.25
CA ASP A 4 4.58 8.51 -3.58
C ASP A 4 4.60 7.14 -2.90
N LEU A 5 3.54 6.81 -2.14
CA LEU A 5 3.36 5.50 -1.51
C LEU A 5 3.31 4.38 -2.55
N ASN A 6 2.60 4.58 -3.66
CA ASN A 6 2.47 3.57 -4.71
C ASN A 6 3.80 3.38 -5.47
N LYS A 7 4.58 4.45 -5.66
CA LYS A 7 5.92 4.39 -6.28
C LYS A 7 6.91 3.64 -5.39
N ALA A 8 6.87 3.84 -4.08
CA ALA A 8 7.66 3.07 -3.12
C ALA A 8 7.20 1.61 -3.07
N ALA A 9 5.90 1.36 -2.98
CA ALA A 9 5.31 0.02 -2.95
C ALA A 9 5.65 -0.81 -4.18
N LYS A 10 5.68 -0.20 -5.38
CA LYS A 10 6.05 -0.90 -6.61
C LYS A 10 7.46 -1.51 -6.55
N LYS A 11 8.41 -0.86 -5.89
CA LYS A 11 9.76 -1.42 -5.70
C LYS A 11 9.73 -2.66 -4.81
N ALA A 12 8.86 -2.68 -3.81
CA ALA A 12 8.60 -3.81 -2.92
C ALA A 12 7.66 -4.90 -3.50
N GLY A 13 7.24 -4.79 -4.77
CA GLY A 13 6.26 -5.72 -5.36
C GLY A 13 4.84 -5.58 -4.78
N LEU A 14 4.52 -4.39 -4.28
CA LEU A 14 3.25 -4.03 -3.68
C LEU A 14 2.53 -2.93 -4.51
N HIS A 15 1.22 -2.86 -4.34
CA HIS A 15 0.35 -1.86 -4.94
C HIS A 15 -0.53 -1.22 -3.86
N VAL A 16 -0.50 0.10 -3.78
CA VAL A 16 -1.30 0.89 -2.85
C VAL A 16 -2.45 1.52 -3.62
N ALA A 17 -3.66 1.40 -3.09
CA ALA A 17 -4.88 2.02 -3.60
C ALA A 17 -5.65 2.69 -2.48
N HIS A 18 -6.53 3.65 -2.80
CA HIS A 18 -7.47 4.17 -1.81
C HIS A 18 -8.38 3.06 -1.29
N ALA A 19 -8.62 3.07 0.01
CA ALA A 19 -9.65 2.25 0.63
C ALA A 19 -11.04 2.84 0.38
N LYS A 20 -12.07 2.10 0.74
CA LYS A 20 -13.47 2.55 0.66
C LYS A 20 -13.78 3.71 1.63
N LYS A 21 -12.92 3.91 2.64
CA LYS A 21 -13.01 5.01 3.60
C LYS A 21 -12.01 6.09 3.21
N ASP A 22 -12.44 7.35 3.28
CA ASP A 22 -11.59 8.50 3.04
C ASP A 22 -10.39 8.52 3.99
N GLY A 23 -9.24 8.94 3.45
CA GLY A 23 -7.97 9.03 4.19
C GLY A 23 -7.28 7.69 4.46
N LEU A 24 -7.83 6.57 3.99
CA LEU A 24 -7.26 5.24 4.20
C LEU A 24 -6.85 4.57 2.90
N TYR A 25 -5.95 3.59 3.02
CA TYR A 25 -5.33 2.88 1.92
C TYR A 25 -5.50 1.37 2.06
N SER A 26 -5.35 0.69 0.92
CA SER A 26 -5.30 -0.77 0.81
C SER A 26 -4.04 -1.16 0.06
N ILE A 27 -3.34 -2.17 0.58
CA ILE A 27 -2.09 -2.68 0.03
C ILE A 27 -2.31 -4.09 -0.47
N ARG A 28 -1.89 -4.36 -1.71
CA ARG A 28 -1.98 -5.66 -2.36
C ARG A 28 -0.64 -6.03 -2.99
N LYS A 29 -0.37 -7.31 -3.15
CA LYS A 29 0.75 -7.77 -3.99
C LYS A 29 0.48 -7.45 -5.46
N THR A 30 1.46 -6.94 -6.18
CA THR A 30 1.33 -6.70 -7.63
C THR A 30 1.17 -7.99 -8.42
N LYS A 31 1.87 -9.07 -8.02
CA LYS A 31 1.89 -10.34 -8.76
C LYS A 31 0.53 -11.07 -8.82
N ASN A 32 -0.23 -11.07 -7.72
CA ASN A 32 -1.45 -11.89 -7.60
C ASN A 32 -2.63 -11.14 -6.95
N ALA A 33 -2.53 -9.82 -6.81
CA ALA A 33 -3.54 -8.97 -6.16
C ALA A 33 -3.94 -9.40 -4.73
N LYS A 34 -3.16 -10.27 -4.08
CA LYS A 34 -3.42 -10.75 -2.73
C LYS A 34 -3.40 -9.56 -1.77
N LEU A 35 -4.45 -9.44 -0.98
CA LEU A 35 -4.56 -8.40 0.03
C LEU A 35 -3.51 -8.63 1.12
N ILE A 36 -2.73 -7.58 1.41
CA ILE A 36 -1.76 -7.55 2.50
C ILE A 36 -2.35 -6.76 3.66
N ALA A 37 -2.90 -5.59 3.37
CA ALA A 37 -3.55 -4.73 4.35
C ALA A 37 -4.72 -3.97 3.74
N LYS A 38 -5.72 -3.64 4.57
CA LYS A 38 -6.87 -2.82 4.21
C LYS A 38 -7.12 -1.79 5.31
N ASN A 39 -7.66 -0.64 4.94
CA ASN A 39 -8.03 0.42 5.88
C ASN A 39 -6.85 0.91 6.73
N VAL A 40 -5.67 1.02 6.15
CA VAL A 40 -4.46 1.53 6.81
C VAL A 40 -4.25 2.99 6.48
N ASP A 41 -3.74 3.78 7.41
CA ASP A 41 -3.35 5.18 7.15
C ASP A 41 -2.04 5.24 6.35
N ALA A 42 -1.59 6.46 6.03
CA ALA A 42 -0.39 6.68 5.23
C ALA A 42 0.89 6.18 5.92
N ASP A 43 1.00 6.36 7.24
CA ASP A 43 2.17 5.99 8.02
C ASP A 43 2.29 4.48 8.16
N GLN A 44 1.17 3.82 8.45
CA GLN A 44 1.05 2.36 8.42
C GLN A 44 1.36 1.80 7.04
N ALA A 45 0.88 2.44 5.98
CA ALA A 45 1.18 2.02 4.63
C ALA A 45 2.68 2.12 4.32
N ALA A 46 3.33 3.21 4.73
CA ALA A 46 4.77 3.38 4.60
C ALA A 46 5.57 2.31 5.36
N SER A 47 5.16 1.99 6.60
CA SER A 47 5.78 0.93 7.39
C SER A 47 5.67 -0.45 6.71
N ILE A 48 4.47 -0.80 6.21
CA ILE A 48 4.25 -2.08 5.52
C ILE A 48 5.09 -2.18 4.24
N ILE A 49 5.21 -1.08 3.51
CA ILE A 49 6.06 -1.01 2.31
C ILE A 49 7.53 -1.21 2.68
N ALA A 50 8.01 -0.57 3.75
CA ALA A 50 9.38 -0.70 4.21
C ALA A 50 9.73 -2.12 4.65
N ASP A 51 8.82 -2.82 5.34
CA ASP A 51 9.00 -4.23 5.74
C ASP A 51 9.11 -5.20 4.55
N HIS A 52 8.67 -4.78 3.36
CA HIS A 52 8.65 -5.60 2.15
C HIS A 52 9.64 -5.12 1.07
N ALA A 53 10.34 -4.02 1.30
CA ALA A 53 11.32 -3.42 0.39
C ALA A 53 12.71 -4.08 0.57
#